data_AF-A0A956ZJJ8-F1
#
_entry.id   AF-A0A956ZJJ8-F1
#
_cell.length_a   1.000
_cell.length_b   1.000
_cell.length_c   1.000
_cell.angle_alpha   90.00
_cell.angle_beta   90.00
_cell.angle_gamma   90.00
#
_symmetry.space_group_name_H-M   'P 1'
#
loop_
_entity.id
_entity.type
_entity.pdbx_description
1 polymer ?
#
loop_
_entity_poly.entity_id
_entity_poly.type
_entity_poly.pdbx_seq_one_letter_code
_entity_poly.pdbx_strand_id
1 'polypeptide(L)'
;LPDILTVDVTKPAGYLNGRGLADDVIDISLQAITGSTTIGDGVDANDKAFGSTFPYLAAPHGATAPGAPNTGSGLDQASNEGGGPGWTLPAGLIAAGALLAAAGVVQRRRPDGERS
;
A
#
# COMPACT_ATOMS: atom_id res chain seq x y z
N LEU A 1 -20.96 -26.86 31.12
CA LEU A 1 -20.67 -27.02 29.67
C LEU A 1 -19.87 -25.80 29.25
N PRO A 2 -18.71 -25.92 28.58
CA PRO A 2 -18.08 -24.76 27.98
C PRO A 2 -18.89 -24.34 26.75
N ASP A 3 -19.24 -23.06 26.65
CA ASP A 3 -19.91 -22.47 25.49
C ASP A 3 -18.83 -22.17 24.44
N ILE A 4 -18.69 -23.04 23.44
CA ILE A 4 -17.70 -22.90 22.36
C ILE A 4 -18.42 -22.90 21.02
N LEU A 5 -18.31 -21.79 20.29
CA LEU A 5 -18.69 -21.72 18.89
C LEU A 5 -17.59 -22.37 18.04
N THR A 6 -17.93 -23.47 17.36
CA THR A 6 -16.96 -24.21 16.52
C THR A 6 -16.83 -23.54 15.16
N VAL A 7 -15.61 -23.13 14.81
CA VAL A 7 -15.30 -22.57 13.49
C VAL A 7 -14.98 -23.68 12.51
N ASP A 8 -15.64 -23.66 11.36
CA ASP A 8 -15.43 -24.59 10.25
C ASP A 8 -14.71 -23.88 9.10
N VAL A 9 -13.43 -24.20 8.94
CA VAL A 9 -12.55 -23.60 7.92
C VAL A 9 -12.86 -24.06 6.49
N THR A 10 -13.75 -25.03 6.33
CA THR A 10 -14.20 -25.50 5.00
C THR A 10 -15.41 -24.71 4.49
N LYS A 11 -16.05 -23.91 5.35
CA LYS A 11 -17.19 -23.06 5.02
C LYS A 11 -16.76 -21.61 4.84
N PRO A 12 -17.46 -20.83 4.01
CA PRO A 12 -17.26 -19.39 3.95
C PRO A 12 -17.37 -18.74 5.33
N ALA A 13 -16.66 -17.63 5.51
CA ALA A 13 -16.86 -16.77 6.68
C ALA A 13 -18.25 -16.14 6.62
N GLY A 14 -18.92 -16.08 7.77
CA GLY A 14 -20.25 -15.54 7.92
C GLY A 14 -20.74 -15.77 9.35
N TYR A 15 -21.86 -15.16 9.73
CA TYR A 15 -22.41 -15.28 11.08
C TYR A 15 -22.52 -16.75 11.52
N LEU A 16 -22.17 -17.02 12.79
CA LEU A 16 -21.93 -18.36 13.39
C LEU A 16 -20.67 -19.11 12.91
N ASN A 17 -20.02 -18.66 11.83
CA ASN A 17 -18.70 -19.11 11.38
C ASN A 17 -17.73 -17.93 11.21
N GLY A 18 -17.69 -17.06 12.24
CA GLY A 18 -17.00 -15.76 12.18
C GLY A 18 -17.94 -14.64 11.73
N ARG A 19 -17.41 -13.72 10.91
CA ARG A 19 -18.16 -12.60 10.33
C ARG A 19 -17.64 -12.25 8.94
N GLY A 20 -18.55 -12.16 7.98
CA GLY A 20 -18.30 -11.55 6.67
C GLY A 20 -18.30 -10.02 6.76
N LEU A 21 -17.62 -9.37 5.80
CA LEU A 21 -17.63 -7.90 5.70
C LEU A 21 -19.04 -7.34 5.40
N ALA A 22 -19.83 -8.12 4.66
CA ALA A 22 -21.21 -7.78 4.30
C ALA A 22 -22.25 -8.28 5.31
N ASP A 23 -21.82 -8.89 6.43
CA ASP A 23 -22.77 -9.36 7.45
C ASP A 23 -23.37 -8.16 8.19
N ASP A 24 -24.67 -7.94 7.99
CA ASP A 24 -25.46 -7.03 8.79
C ASP A 24 -25.75 -7.63 10.17
N VAL A 25 -24.85 -7.34 11.11
CA VAL A 25 -24.93 -7.89 12.47
C VAL A 25 -26.14 -7.38 13.21
N ILE A 26 -26.59 -6.16 12.93
CA ILE A 26 -27.70 -5.57 13.66
C ILE A 26 -28.99 -6.30 13.27
N ASP A 27 -29.22 -6.49 11.97
CA ASP A 27 -30.35 -7.26 11.46
C ASP A 27 -30.30 -8.72 11.91
N ILE A 28 -29.14 -9.37 11.81
CA ILE A 28 -28.98 -10.77 12.25
C ILE A 28 -29.23 -10.91 13.77
N SER A 29 -28.73 -9.99 14.58
CA SER A 29 -28.94 -10.02 16.04
C SER A 29 -30.40 -9.75 16.39
N LEU A 30 -31.05 -8.85 15.66
CA LEU A 30 -32.46 -8.53 15.84
C LEU A 30 -33.34 -9.71 15.43
N GLN A 31 -33.00 -10.39 14.34
CA GLN A 31 -33.62 -11.66 13.96
C GLN A 31 -33.41 -12.73 15.03
N ALA A 32 -32.21 -12.85 15.60
CA ALA A 32 -31.93 -13.84 16.65
C ALA A 32 -32.76 -13.60 17.93
N ILE A 33 -33.01 -12.34 18.29
CA ILE A 33 -33.78 -11.97 19.49
C ILE A 33 -35.29 -12.02 19.25
N THR A 34 -35.74 -11.60 18.06
CA THR A 34 -37.18 -11.47 17.76
C THR A 34 -37.77 -12.68 17.05
N GLY A 35 -36.93 -13.52 16.44
CA GLY A 35 -37.34 -14.59 15.53
C GLY A 35 -37.91 -14.10 14.19
N SER A 36 -37.85 -12.79 13.90
CA SER A 36 -38.41 -12.21 12.68
C SER A 36 -37.31 -11.76 11.72
N THR A 37 -37.45 -12.13 10.45
CA THR A 37 -36.60 -11.64 9.35
C THR A 37 -37.04 -10.28 8.82
N THR A 38 -38.13 -9.71 9.32
CA THR A 38 -38.72 -8.46 8.79
C THR A 38 -38.34 -7.24 9.61
N ILE A 39 -37.54 -7.41 10.67
CA ILE A 39 -37.14 -6.33 11.56
C ILE A 39 -35.65 -6.09 11.34
N GLY A 40 -35.30 -4.86 11.00
CA GLY A 40 -33.93 -4.41 10.82
C GLY A 40 -33.75 -2.97 11.27
N ASP A 41 -32.53 -2.44 11.18
CA ASP A 41 -32.21 -1.05 11.52
C ASP A 41 -32.43 -0.05 10.36
N GLY A 42 -32.69 -0.59 9.17
CA GLY A 42 -32.95 0.18 7.95
C GLY A 42 -31.69 0.65 7.22
N VAL A 43 -30.52 0.08 7.51
CA VAL A 43 -29.23 0.37 6.87
C VAL A 43 -28.72 -0.85 6.09
N ASP A 44 -29.40 -1.17 4.99
CA ASP A 44 -29.20 -2.43 4.26
C ASP A 44 -27.87 -2.54 3.49
N ALA A 45 -27.13 -1.43 3.31
CA ALA A 45 -25.90 -1.42 2.52
C ALA A 45 -24.94 -0.28 2.88
N ASN A 46 -23.65 -0.51 2.61
CA ASN A 46 -22.63 0.52 2.73
C ASN A 46 -22.70 1.51 1.54
N ASP A 47 -22.45 2.79 1.81
CA ASP A 47 -22.43 3.86 0.81
C ASP A 47 -21.31 3.72 -0.25
N LYS A 48 -20.34 2.85 0.00
CA LYS A 48 -19.22 2.51 -0.88
C LYS A 48 -19.03 1.01 -0.92
N ALA A 49 -18.72 0.46 -2.09
CA ALA A 49 -18.41 -0.96 -2.22
C ALA A 49 -17.13 -1.33 -1.44
N PHE A 50 -17.05 -2.58 -0.98
CA PHE A 50 -15.81 -3.14 -0.44
C PHE A 50 -14.76 -3.28 -1.54
N GLY A 51 -13.49 -3.07 -1.19
CA GLY A 51 -12.35 -3.32 -2.07
C GLY A 51 -12.14 -4.82 -2.29
N SER A 52 -11.62 -5.19 -3.46
CA SER A 52 -11.22 -6.58 -3.76
C SER A 52 -9.84 -6.97 -3.22
N THR A 53 -9.07 -5.98 -2.77
CA THR A 53 -7.72 -6.13 -2.23
C THR A 53 -7.64 -5.36 -0.92
N PHE A 54 -6.79 -5.84 -0.01
CA PHE A 54 -6.53 -5.15 1.23
C PHE A 54 -5.97 -3.74 0.98
N PRO A 55 -6.45 -2.70 1.69
CA PRO A 55 -7.53 -2.70 2.68
C PRO A 55 -8.93 -2.78 2.05
N TYR A 56 -9.79 -3.69 2.57
CA TYR A 56 -11.09 -3.98 1.98
C TYR A 56 -12.19 -2.94 2.26
N LEU A 57 -11.99 -2.06 3.26
CA LEU A 57 -12.94 -1.00 3.61
C LEU A 57 -12.62 0.28 2.84
N ALA A 58 -13.66 1.01 2.45
CA ALA A 58 -13.51 2.34 1.88
C ALA A 58 -12.88 3.31 2.89
N ALA A 59 -12.32 4.41 2.37
CA ALA A 59 -11.83 5.49 3.21
C ALA A 59 -12.95 6.02 4.14
N PRO A 60 -12.64 6.35 5.40
CA PRO A 60 -13.61 7.04 6.26
C PRO A 60 -14.11 8.33 5.60
N HIS A 61 -15.37 8.67 5.82
CA HIS A 61 -15.92 9.93 5.32
C HIS A 61 -15.12 11.12 5.89
N GLY A 62 -14.61 11.98 5.00
CA GLY A 62 -13.81 13.15 5.38
C GLY A 62 -12.33 12.88 5.64
N ALA A 63 -11.86 11.63 5.51
CA ALA A 63 -10.44 11.28 5.55
C ALA A 63 -9.93 10.88 4.16
N THR A 64 -8.67 11.19 3.87
CA THR A 64 -7.98 10.61 2.72
C THR A 64 -7.87 9.09 2.93
N ALA A 65 -7.98 8.31 1.87
CA ALA A 65 -7.83 6.85 1.95
C ALA A 65 -6.57 6.46 2.73
N PRO A 66 -6.60 5.34 3.50
CA PRO A 66 -5.40 4.84 4.15
C PRO A 66 -4.25 4.79 3.16
N GLY A 67 -3.10 5.35 3.54
CA GLY A 67 -1.90 5.30 2.71
C GLY A 67 -1.59 3.87 2.29
N ALA A 68 -0.86 3.71 1.18
CA ALA A 68 -0.45 2.39 0.71
C ALA A 68 0.18 1.59 1.87
N PRO A 69 -0.06 0.26 1.95
CA PRO A 69 0.61 -0.58 2.92
C PRO A 69 2.12 -0.29 2.89
N ASN A 70 2.75 -0.24 4.04
CA ASN A 70 4.19 -0.13 4.15
C ASN A 70 4.84 -1.41 3.57
N THR A 71 5.07 -1.44 2.26
CA THR A 71 5.65 -2.58 1.53
C THR A 71 7.16 -2.74 1.73
N GLY A 72 7.74 -2.05 2.73
CA GLY A 72 9.18 -2.12 3.02
C GLY A 72 10.09 -1.53 1.94
N SER A 73 9.55 -0.81 0.94
CA SER A 73 10.37 -0.13 -0.06
C SER A 73 10.86 1.23 0.47
N GLY A 74 11.75 1.17 1.46
CA GLY A 74 12.53 2.32 1.91
C GLY A 74 13.70 2.56 0.96
N LEU A 75 13.45 3.34 -0.09
CA LEU A 75 14.49 4.18 -0.69
C LEU A 75 13.89 5.57 -0.73
N ASP A 76 14.24 6.33 0.29
CA ASP A 76 13.79 7.70 0.53
C ASP A 76 14.06 8.52 -0.73
N GLN A 77 13.01 9.16 -1.23
CA GLN A 77 13.08 10.21 -2.24
C GLN A 77 13.97 11.31 -1.66
N ALA A 78 15.27 11.24 -1.93
CA ALA A 78 16.24 12.23 -1.52
C ALA A 78 15.75 13.58 -2.02
N SER A 79 15.30 14.40 -1.07
CA SER A 79 14.91 15.78 -1.30
C SER A 79 16.03 16.47 -2.07
N ASN A 80 15.61 17.11 -3.14
CA ASN A 80 16.40 17.86 -4.11
C ASN A 80 17.43 18.80 -3.45
N GLU A 81 18.65 18.30 -3.20
CA GLU A 81 19.84 19.10 -3.00
C GLU A 81 21.03 18.44 -3.71
N GLY A 82 21.41 19.00 -4.86
CA GLY A 82 22.76 18.83 -5.40
C GLY A 82 23.11 17.51 -6.08
N GLY A 83 22.74 17.38 -7.36
CA GLY A 83 23.54 16.78 -8.44
C GLY A 83 24.29 15.46 -8.19
N GLY A 84 23.67 14.35 -8.58
CA GLY A 84 24.35 13.09 -8.93
C GLY A 84 23.66 12.42 -10.12
N PRO A 85 24.39 11.82 -11.09
CA PRO A 85 23.76 11.27 -12.29
C PRO A 85 22.92 10.04 -11.96
N GLY A 86 21.62 10.12 -12.23
CA GLY A 86 20.66 9.05 -12.06
C GLY A 86 20.92 7.87 -12.99
N TRP A 87 21.55 6.82 -12.46
CA TRP A 87 21.54 5.49 -13.06
C TRP A 87 20.82 4.55 -12.11
N THR A 88 19.60 4.14 -12.47
CA THR A 88 18.89 3.07 -11.77
C THR A 88 19.41 1.73 -12.28
N LEU A 89 20.11 0.98 -11.43
CA LEU A 89 20.57 -0.38 -11.75
C LEU A 89 19.68 -1.43 -11.07
N PRO A 90 19.38 -2.56 -11.73
CA PRO A 90 18.71 -3.69 -11.08
C PRO A 90 19.61 -4.26 -9.96
N ALA A 91 18.98 -4.83 -8.93
CA ALA A 91 19.55 -5.14 -7.61
C ALA A 91 20.75 -6.13 -7.55
N GLY A 92 21.39 -6.49 -8.66
CA GLY A 92 22.49 -7.47 -8.73
C GLY A 92 23.85 -6.94 -9.18
N LEU A 93 24.03 -5.64 -9.44
CA LEU A 93 25.26 -5.09 -10.08
C LEU A 93 25.99 -4.01 -9.28
N ILE A 94 25.98 -4.08 -7.95
CA ILE A 94 26.76 -3.14 -7.10
C ILE A 94 28.07 -3.81 -6.66
N ALA A 95 28.96 -4.08 -7.61
CA ALA A 95 30.36 -4.47 -7.32
C ALA A 95 31.24 -4.38 -8.59
N ALA A 96 31.58 -3.18 -9.09
CA ALA A 96 32.72 -3.00 -10.03
C ALA A 96 33.05 -1.54 -10.42
N GLY A 97 32.21 -0.54 -10.13
CA GLY A 97 32.25 0.75 -10.83
C GLY A 97 33.18 1.85 -10.32
N ALA A 98 34.27 1.56 -9.61
CA ALA A 98 35.10 2.62 -8.98
C ALA A 98 36.62 2.42 -9.14
N LEU A 99 37.15 2.31 -10.38
CA LEU A 99 38.62 2.26 -10.55
C LEU A 99 39.24 2.67 -11.92
N LEU A 100 38.64 3.49 -12.81
CA LEU A 100 39.34 3.75 -14.10
C LEU A 100 39.10 5.07 -14.87
N ALA A 101 39.09 6.26 -14.26
CA ALA A 101 39.14 7.49 -15.06
C ALA A 101 39.82 8.68 -14.38
N ALA A 102 41.11 8.55 -14.08
CA ALA A 102 41.98 9.69 -13.78
C ALA A 102 43.15 9.73 -14.77
N ALA A 103 42.86 9.91 -16.06
CA ALA A 103 43.89 10.13 -17.08
C ALA A 103 43.36 11.02 -18.20
N GLY A 104 43.74 12.31 -18.16
CA GLY A 104 43.90 13.11 -19.37
C GLY A 104 42.92 14.25 -19.57
N VAL A 105 43.24 15.42 -19.00
CA VAL A 105 43.02 16.70 -19.69
C VAL A 105 44.20 17.64 -19.39
N VAL A 106 45.18 17.66 -20.30
CA VAL A 106 46.21 18.71 -20.42
C VAL A 106 45.70 19.70 -21.47
N GLN A 107 45.26 20.89 -21.05
CA GLN A 107 44.87 21.97 -21.96
C GLN A 107 46.08 22.90 -22.18
N ARG A 108 46.77 22.73 -23.31
CA ARG A 108 47.91 23.55 -23.75
C ARG A 108 47.39 24.93 -24.19
N ARG A 109 47.63 25.98 -23.40
CA ARG A 109 47.37 27.37 -23.81
C ARG A 109 48.27 27.72 -25.00
N ARG A 110 47.68 28.22 -26.09
CA ARG A 110 48.40 28.80 -27.24
C ARG A 110 48.75 30.26 -26.90
N PRO A 111 49.97 30.75 -27.19
CA PRO A 111 50.28 32.18 -27.07
C PRO A 111 49.77 32.96 -28.29
N ASP A 112 49.19 34.13 -28.04
CA ASP A 112 48.75 35.06 -29.07
C ASP A 112 49.95 35.64 -29.83
N GLY A 113 49.92 35.50 -31.15
CA GLY A 113 50.87 36.11 -32.09
C GLY A 113 50.30 37.39 -32.70
N GLU A 114 51.08 38.45 -32.53
CA GLU A 114 51.16 39.76 -33.20
C GLU A 114 50.28 40.00 -34.45
N ARG A 115 49.81 41.26 -34.59
CA ARG A 115 49.86 42.03 -35.84
C ARG A 115 49.58 43.54 -35.63
N SER A 116 50.62 44.32 -35.96
CA SER A 116 50.64 45.59 -36.70
C SER A 116 50.02 46.84 -36.09
#